data_AF-A0A9P4Q3Z4-F1
#
_entry.id   AF-A0A9P4Q3Z4-F1
#
_cell.length_a   1.000
_cell.length_b   1.000
_cell.length_c   1.000
_cell.angle_alpha   90.00
_cell.angle_beta   90.00
_cell.angle_gamma   90.00
#
_symmetry.space_group_name_H-M   'P 1'
#
loop_
_entity.id
_entity.type
_entity.pdbx_description
1 polymer ?
#
loop_
_entity_poly.entity_id
_entity_poly.type
_entity_poly.pdbx_seq_one_letter_code
_entity_poly.pdbx_strand_id
1 'polypeptide(L)' 'MTDNQNPGNFANRPQEEVSNIAQKGGQASTQGGFASMDPDKQKEIASQGGKASSGSFEPGSEKAKEAGRKGGSN' A
#
# COMPACT_ATOMS: atom_id res chain seq x y z
N MET A 1 15.69 -18.93 -16.89
CA MET A 1 14.89 -17.70 -17.09
C MET A 1 14.00 -17.61 -15.87
N THR A 2 14.19 -16.62 -14.99
CA THR A 2 13.36 -16.48 -13.80
C THR A 2 12.01 -15.92 -14.24
N ASP A 3 11.01 -16.79 -14.35
CA ASP A 3 9.62 -16.38 -14.52
C ASP A 3 9.25 -15.49 -13.33
N ASN A 4 9.25 -14.18 -13.56
CA ASN A 4 9.00 -13.18 -12.53
C ASN A 4 7.52 -13.25 -12.14
N GLN A 5 7.22 -14.01 -11.10
CA GLN A 5 5.86 -14.32 -10.68
C GLN A 5 5.08 -13.13 -10.07
N ASN A 6 5.66 -11.93 -10.07
CA ASN A 6 4.98 -10.73 -9.58
C ASN A 6 5.46 -9.46 -10.33
N PRO A 7 5.04 -9.25 -11.59
CA PRO A 7 5.46 -8.09 -12.39
C PRO A 7 5.00 -6.75 -11.79
N GLY A 8 4.00 -6.74 -10.91
CA GLY A 8 3.46 -5.53 -10.26
C GLY A 8 4.25 -5.05 -9.05
N ASN A 9 5.26 -5.80 -8.56
CA ASN A 9 6.03 -5.38 -7.40
C ASN A 9 6.96 -4.21 -7.73
N PHE A 10 7.10 -3.23 -6.83
CA PHE A 10 8.00 -2.09 -6.98
C PHE A 10 9.47 -2.51 -7.17
N ALA A 11 9.88 -3.64 -6.57
CA ALA A 11 11.22 -4.20 -6.75
C ALA A 11 11.53 -4.61 -8.20
N ASN A 12 10.49 -4.79 -9.04
CA ASN A 12 10.61 -5.21 -10.43
C ASN A 12 10.46 -4.04 -11.41
N ARG A 13 10.47 -2.79 -10.92
CA ARG A 13 10.24 -1.58 -11.73
C ARG A 13 11.48 -0.68 -11.76
N PRO A 14 11.67 0.11 -12.83
CA PRO A 14 12.73 1.10 -12.90
C PRO A 14 12.64 2.11 -11.74
N GLN A 15 13.79 2.47 -11.16
CA GLN A 15 13.86 3.39 -10.03
C GLN A 15 13.22 4.76 -10.34
N GLU A 16 13.36 5.25 -11.56
CA GLU A 16 12.73 6.48 -12.03
C GLU A 16 11.19 6.40 -11.93
N GLU A 17 10.62 5.28 -12.36
CA GLU A 17 9.18 5.05 -12.33
C GLU A 17 8.66 4.99 -10.89
N VAL A 18 9.37 4.28 -10.00
CA VAL A 18 9.05 4.21 -8.57
C VAL A 18 9.13 5.60 -7.93
N SER A 19 10.16 6.38 -8.26
CA SER A 19 10.34 7.75 -7.78
C SER A 19 9.19 8.67 -8.23
N ASN A 20 8.81 8.60 -9.51
CA ASN A 20 7.70 9.38 -10.05
C ASN A 20 6.36 9.03 -9.37
N ILE A 21 6.15 7.75 -9.00
CA ILE A 21 4.94 7.32 -8.28
C ILE A 21 4.94 7.83 -6.84
N ALA A 22 6.07 7.73 -6.13
CA ALA A 22 6.21 8.27 -4.79
C ALA A 22 5.99 9.78 -4.78
N GLN A 23 6.53 10.50 -5.76
CA GLN A 23 6.35 11.93 -5.93
C GLN A 23 4.87 12.30 -6.17
N LYS A 24 4.17 11.58 -7.06
CA LYS A 24 2.72 11.79 -7.28
C LYS A 24 1.90 11.56 -6.01
N GLY A 25 2.25 10.54 -5.22
CA GLY A 25 1.63 10.28 -3.92
C GLY A 25 1.83 11.42 -2.92
N GLY A 26 3.04 11.99 -2.87
CA GLY A 26 3.36 13.14 -2.01
C GLY A 26 2.75 14.46 -2.48
N GLN A 27 2.56 14.65 -3.79
CA GLN A 27 1.90 15.84 -4.34
C GLN A 27 0.39 15.87 -4.08
N ALA A 28 -0.28 14.71 -4.01
CA ALA A 28 -1.71 14.65 -3.66
C ALA A 28 -2.00 15.12 -2.22
N SER A 29 -0.99 15.18 -1.34
CA SER A 29 -1.12 15.62 0.05
C SER A 29 -1.00 17.14 0.29
N THR A 30 -1.00 17.97 -0.76
CA THR A 30 -0.84 19.44 -0.64
C THR A 30 -1.95 20.16 0.14
N GLN A 31 -3.11 19.55 0.37
CA GLN A 31 -4.20 20.11 1.18
C GLN A 31 -4.08 19.85 2.70
N GLY A 32 -2.97 19.25 3.15
CA GLY A 32 -2.81 18.73 4.51
C GLY A 32 -3.06 17.22 4.52
N GLY A 33 -1.99 16.45 4.56
CA GLY A 33 -2.06 14.99 4.59
C GLY A 33 -2.66 14.45 5.90
N PHE A 34 -2.64 13.14 6.06
CA PHE A 34 -3.16 12.47 7.27
C PHE A 34 -2.60 13.07 8.57
N ALA A 35 -1.32 13.46 8.57
CA ALA A 35 -0.66 14.09 9.72
C ALA A 35 -1.17 15.51 10.07
N SER A 36 -1.75 16.22 9.10
CA SER A 36 -2.28 17.58 9.29
C SER A 36 -3.78 17.61 9.62
N MET A 37 -4.43 16.44 9.68
CA MET A 37 -5.86 16.30 9.99
C MET A 37 -6.11 16.43 11.49
N ASP A 38 -7.35 16.76 11.89
CA ASP A 38 -7.79 16.73 13.29
C ASP A 38 -7.50 15.35 13.96
N PRO A 39 -6.97 15.30 15.20
CA PRO A 39 -6.63 14.04 15.88
C PRO A 39 -7.78 13.06 16.03
N ASP A 40 -9.00 13.52 16.26
CA ASP A 40 -10.17 12.64 16.42
C ASP A 40 -10.57 12.04 15.08
N LYS A 41 -10.49 12.83 14.00
CA LYS A 41 -10.72 12.34 12.65
C LYS A 41 -9.62 11.35 12.20
N GLN A 42 -8.37 11.57 12.59
CA GLN A 42 -7.28 10.60 12.36
C GLN A 42 -7.57 9.27 13.06
N LYS A 43 -7.99 9.30 14.33
CA LYS A 43 -8.36 8.09 15.10
C LYS A 43 -9.52 7.35 14.47
N GLU A 44 -10.53 8.06 13.99
CA GLU A 44 -11.68 7.45 13.32
C GLU A 44 -11.23 6.70 12.05
N ILE A 45 -10.45 7.33 11.18
CA ILE A 45 -9.94 6.71 9.95
C ILE A 45 -9.04 5.52 10.29
N ALA A 46 -8.14 5.65 11.27
CA ALA A 46 -7.29 4.54 11.71
C ALA A 46 -8.12 3.37 12.25
N SER A 47 -9.19 3.65 13.02
CA SER A 47 -10.13 2.64 13.52
C SER A 47 -10.87 1.93 12.39
N GLN A 48 -11.33 2.68 11.38
CA GLN A 48 -11.96 2.10 10.19
C GLN A 48 -10.98 1.19 9.42
N GLY A 49 -9.73 1.62 9.25
CA GLY A 49 -8.68 0.78 8.64
C GLY A 49 -8.42 -0.51 9.42
N GLY A 50 -8.40 -0.44 10.75
CA GLY A 50 -8.26 -1.61 11.62
C GLY A 50 -9.44 -2.58 11.53
N LYS A 51 -10.67 -2.07 11.46
CA LYS A 51 -11.89 -2.89 11.32
C LYS A 51 -12.02 -3.53 9.94
N ALA A 52 -11.59 -2.83 8.88
CA ALA A 52 -11.58 -3.35 7.52
C ALA A 52 -10.44 -4.34 7.27
N SER A 53 -9.38 -4.27 8.09
CA SER A 53 -8.28 -5.24 8.05
C SER A 53 -8.71 -6.57 8.63
N SER A 54 -8.39 -7.66 7.92
CA SER A 54 -8.62 -9.03 8.41
C SER A 54 -7.56 -9.50 9.43
N GLY A 55 -6.82 -8.56 10.03
CA GLY A 55 -5.67 -8.80 10.90
C GLY A 55 -4.34 -8.84 10.15
N SER A 56 -3.27 -9.13 10.90
CA SER A 56 -1.95 -9.41 10.32
C SER A 56 -1.96 -10.77 9.61
N PHE A 57 -1.14 -10.92 8.57
CA PHE A 57 -0.93 -12.21 7.93
C PHE A 57 0.36 -12.84 8.43
N GLU A 58 0.33 -14.15 8.65
CA GLU A 58 1.57 -14.91 8.87
C GLU A 58 2.40 -14.90 7.58
N PRO A 59 3.72 -14.62 7.66
CA PRO A 59 4.60 -14.68 6.50
C PRO A 59 4.50 -16.03 5.79
N GLY A 60 4.25 -16.02 4.49
CA GLY A 60 4.14 -17.23 3.67
C GLY A 60 2.79 -17.95 3.74
N SER A 61 1.84 -17.51 4.57
CA SER A 61 0.48 -18.05 4.58
C SER A 61 -0.22 -17.85 3.24
N GLU A 62 -1.12 -18.77 2.87
CA GLU A 62 -1.93 -18.65 1.66
C GLU A 62 -2.74 -17.35 1.63
N LYS A 63 -3.24 -16.92 2.81
CA LYS A 63 -3.96 -15.67 2.98
C LYS A 63 -3.09 -14.44 2.65
N ALA A 64 -1.81 -14.45 3.05
CA ALA A 64 -0.85 -13.39 2.69
C ALA A 64 -0.59 -13.36 1.18
N LYS A 65 -0.42 -14.54 0.56
CA LYS A 65 -0.19 -14.68 -0.89
C LYS A 65 -1.39 -14.19 -1.68
N GLU A 66 -2.60 -14.57 -1.28
CA GLU A 66 -3.85 -14.15 -1.93
C GLU A 66 -4.05 -12.63 -1.80
N ALA A 67 -3.86 -12.06 -0.61
CA ALA A 67 -3.95 -10.62 -0.38
C ALA A 67 -2.90 -9.85 -1.22
N GLY A 68 -1.66 -10.34 -1.27
CA GLY A 68 -0.59 -9.75 -2.08
C GLY A 68 -0.88 -9.83 -3.58
N ARG A 69 -1.37 -10.98 -4.06
CA ARG A 69 -1.76 -11.17 -5.46
C ARG A 69 -2.90 -10.25 -5.85
N LYS A 70 -3.94 -10.15 -5.01
CA LYS A 70 -5.09 -9.24 -5.24
C LYS A 70 -4.65 -7.78 -5.23
N GLY A 71 -3.78 -7.38 -4.29
CA GLY A 71 -3.25 -6.02 -4.21
C GLY A 71 -2.34 -5.63 -5.38
N GLY A 72 -1.65 -6.59 -6.00
CA GLY A 72 -0.77 -6.37 -7.15
C GLY A 72 -1.43 -6.51 -8.53
N SER A 73 -2.71 -6.87 -8.60
CA SER A 73 -3.42 -7.15 -9.87
C SER A 73 -4.07 -5.91 -10.51
N ASN A 74 -3.52 -4.71 -10.33
CA ASN A 74 -4.13 -3.45 -10.77
C ASN A 74 -3.32 -2.75 -11.87
#